data_AF-A0A255SFX3-F1
#
_entry.id   AF-A0A255SFX3-F1
#
_cell.length_a   1.000
_cell.length_b   1.000
_cell.length_c   1.000
_cell.angle_alpha   90.00
_cell.angle_beta   90.00
_cell.angle_gamma   90.00
#
_symmetry.space_group_name_H-M   'P 1'
#
loop_
_entity.id
_entity.type
_entity.pdbx_description
1 polymer ?
#
loop_
_entity_poly.entity_id
_entity_poly.type
_entity_poly.pdbx_seq_one_letter_code
_entity_poly.pdbx_strand_id
1 'polypeptide(L)' 'FYEHYDDILNFYNNRSSNAAAESFNAKVKSFRAALRGIRDEKSFLYRLSMIYAYPH' A
#
# COMPACT_ATOMS: atom_id res chain seq x y z
N PHE A 1 -27.91 -5.66 0.56
CA PHE A 1 -27.90 -4.49 -0.36
C PHE A 1 -27.61 -3.17 0.34
N TYR A 2 -27.97 -2.96 1.62
CA TYR A 2 -27.67 -1.71 2.35
C TYR A 2 -26.27 -1.66 2.99
N GLU A 3 -25.63 -2.80 3.26
CA GLU A 3 -24.38 -2.86 4.04
C GLU A 3 -23.15 -2.25 3.34
N HIS A 4 -23.17 -2.11 2.01
CA HIS A 4 -22.05 -1.57 1.22
C HIS A 4 -22.42 -0.28 0.47
N TYR A 5 -23.60 0.27 0.74
CA TYR A 5 -24.07 1.47 0.04
C TYR A 5 -23.16 2.67 0.33
N ASP A 6 -22.72 2.81 1.58
CA ASP A 6 -21.83 3.89 2.01
C ASP A 6 -20.43 3.75 1.41
N ASP A 7 -19.91 2.53 1.27
CA ASP A 7 -18.61 2.26 0.63
C ASP A 7 -18.62 2.62 -0.87
N ILE A 8 -19.71 2.25 -1.55
CA ILE A 8 -19.92 2.57 -2.97
C ILE A 8 -20.07 4.09 -3.14
N LEU A 9 -20.86 4.75 -2.29
CA LEU A 9 -21.05 6.20 -2.34
C LEU A 9 -19.74 6.96 -2.05
N ASN A 10 -18.94 6.50 -1.08
CA ASN A 10 -17.62 7.07 -0.80
C ASN A 10 -16.61 6.89 -1.94
N PHE A 11 -16.67 5.76 -2.66
CA PHE A 11 -15.84 5.54 -3.85
C PHE A 11 -16.12 6.60 -4.93
N TYR A 12 -17.38 7.00 -5.14
CA TYR A 12 -17.72 8.02 -6.14
C TYR A 12 -17.54 9.46 -5.65
N ASN A 13 -17.85 9.75 -4.38
CA ASN A 13 -17.76 11.11 -3.82
C ASN A 13 -16.32 11.54 -3.52
N ASN A 14 -15.51 10.65 -2.93
CA ASN A 14 -14.15 11.00 -2.49
C ASN A 14 -13.07 10.40 -3.39
N ARG A 15 -13.43 9.65 -4.44
CA ARG A 15 -12.51 8.70 -5.12
C ARG A 15 -11.75 7.83 -4.13
N SER A 16 -12.34 7.57 -2.96
CA SER A 16 -11.76 6.72 -1.92
C SER A 16 -11.88 5.27 -2.37
N SER A 17 -11.05 4.89 -3.34
CA SER A 17 -10.85 3.53 -3.75
C SER A 17 -9.70 2.94 -2.95
N ASN A 18 -9.91 1.74 -2.41
CA ASN A 18 -8.87 0.96 -1.77
C ASN A 18 -7.73 0.57 -2.74
N ALA A 19 -7.88 0.82 -4.04
CA ALA A 19 -6.89 0.49 -5.07
C ALA A 19 -5.48 1.06 -4.79
N ALA A 20 -5.38 2.28 -4.23
CA ALA A 20 -4.09 2.85 -3.86
C ALA A 20 -3.42 2.07 -2.72
N ALA A 21 -4.19 1.69 -1.70
CA ALA A 21 -3.71 0.88 -0.59
C ALA A 21 -3.41 -0.57 -1.00
N GLU A 22 -4.22 -1.16 -1.88
CA GLU A 22 -3.98 -2.49 -2.46
C GLU A 22 -2.70 -2.52 -3.30
N SER A 23 -2.49 -1.50 -4.14
CA SER A 23 -1.26 -1.35 -4.93
C SER A 23 -0.03 -1.18 -4.02
N PHE A 24 -0.15 -0.41 -2.95
CA PHE A 24 0.91 -0.25 -1.96
C PHE A 24 1.22 -1.58 -1.24
N ASN A 25 0.19 -2.31 -0.81
CA ASN A 25 0.35 -3.62 -0.18
C ASN A 25 0.99 -4.65 -1.13
N ALA A 26 0.66 -4.61 -2.42
CA ALA A 26 1.28 -5.45 -3.44
C ALA A 26 2.78 -5.13 -3.61
N LYS A 27 3.14 -3.84 -3.66
CA LYS A 27 4.54 -3.37 -3.72
C LYS A 27 5.35 -3.77 -2.50
N VAL A 28 4.76 -3.70 -1.30
CA VAL A 28 5.40 -4.15 -0.06
C VAL A 28 5.61 -5.67 -0.07
N LYS A 29 4.63 -6.46 -0.52
CA LYS A 29 4.77 -7.92 -0.64
C LYS A 29 5.85 -8.33 -1.64
N SER A 30 5.90 -7.70 -2.82
CA SER A 30 6.93 -8.01 -3.82
C SER A 30 8.34 -7.68 -3.31
N PHE A 31 8.50 -6.54 -2.62
CA PHE A 31 9.76 -6.15 -2.00
C PHE A 31 10.22 -7.15 -0.93
N ARG A 32 9.31 -7.66 -0.09
CA ARG A 32 9.61 -8.71 0.90
C ARG A 32 10.06 -10.02 0.26
N ALA A 33 9.43 -10.41 -0.84
CA ALA A 33 9.80 -11.62 -1.59
C ALA A 33 11.21 -11.49 -2.20
N ALA A 34 11.54 -10.33 -2.77
CA ALA A 34 12.86 -10.05 -3.34
C ALA A 34 13.99 -10.12 -2.29
N LEU A 35 13.71 -9.70 -1.05
CA LEU A 35 14.70 -9.70 0.04
C LEU A 35 14.83 -11.05 0.78
N ARG A 36 14.08 -12.09 0.37
CA ARG A 36 14.03 -13.41 1.04
C ARG A 36 13.71 -13.31 2.54
N GLY A 37 12.91 -12.31 2.93
CA GLY A 37 12.52 -12.03 4.31
C GLY A 37 13.05 -10.70 4.85
N ILE A 38 12.55 -10.33 6.03
CA ILE A 38 12.97 -9.12 6.77
C ILE A 38 13.73 -9.61 8.00
N ARG A 39 15.05 -9.37 8.03
CA ARG A 39 15.88 -9.67 9.21
C ARG A 39 16.00 -8.46 10.15
N ASP A 40 15.87 -7.25 9.61
CA ASP A 40 15.93 -5.99 10.35
C ASP A 40 14.86 -5.02 9.81
N GLU A 41 13.94 -4.61 10.69
CA GLU A 41 12.82 -3.74 10.35
C GLU A 41 13.29 -2.32 9.99
N LYS A 42 14.31 -1.80 10.68
CA LYS A 42 14.84 -0.46 10.41
C LYS A 42 15.45 -0.38 9.02
N SER A 43 16.28 -1.35 8.65
CA SER A 43 16.84 -1.47 7.30
C SER A 43 15.76 -1.65 6.23
N PHE A 44 14.68 -2.35 6.55
CA PHE A 44 13.55 -2.52 5.63
C PHE A 44 12.81 -1.21 5.38
N LEU A 45 12.43 -0.48 6.44
CA LEU A 45 11.74 0.81 6.33
C LEU A 45 12.60 1.86 5.62
N TYR A 46 13.91 1.89 5.90
CA TYR A 46 14.84 2.77 5.20
C TYR A 46 14.87 2.51 3.69
N ARG A 47 14.92 1.24 3.26
CA ARG A 47 14.90 0.91 1.82
C ARG A 47 13.55 1.21 1.18
N LEU A 48 12.46 0.98 1.91
CA LEU A 48 11.11 1.28 1.45
C LEU A 48 10.94 2.79 1.20
N SER A 49 11.42 3.64 2.12
CA SER A 49 11.35 5.10 1.95
C SER A 49 12.23 5.59 0.81
N MET A 50 13.42 5.03 0.62
CA MET A 50 14.30 5.38 -0.50
C MET A 50 13.68 5.07 -1.87
N ILE A 51 12.84 4.03 -1.99
CA ILE A 51 12.23 3.62 -3.26
C ILE A 51 10.88 4.32 -3.51
N TYR A 52 10.09 4.53 -2.46
CA TYR A 52 8.69 4.94 -2.59
C TYR A 52 8.34 6.31 -1.99
N ALA A 53 9.20 6.91 -1.17
CA ALA A 53 8.92 8.17 -0.48
C ALA A 53 9.93 9.29 -0.79
N TYR A 54 11.07 8.98 -1.41
CA TYR A 54 12.05 9.99 -1.78
C TYR A 54 11.58 10.73 -3.05
N PRO A 55 11.45 12.07 -3.02
CA PRO A 55 11.11 12.83 -4.21
C PRO A 55 12.30 12.85 -5.17
N HIS A 56 12.04 12.58 -6.46
CA HIS A 56 12.98 12.85 -7.55
C HIS A 56 12.99 14.33 -7.91
#